data_AF-A0AAN8Q0K7-F1
#
_entry.id   AF-A0AAN8Q0K7-F1
#
_cell.length_a   1.000
_cell.length_b   1.000
_cell.length_c   1.000
_cell.angle_alpha   90.00
_cell.angle_beta   90.00
_cell.angle_gamma   90.00
#
_symmetry.space_group_name_H-M   'P 1'
#
loop_
_entity.id
_entity.type
_entity.pdbx_description
1 polymer ?
#
loop_
_entity_poly.entity_id
_entity_poly.type
_entity_poly.pdbx_seq_one_letter_code
_entity_poly.pdbx_strand_id
1 'polypeptide(L)'
;MAGKTVELKKHIRDQFCKWMGRSVDFKLLYRASTDGMSPAIFHQKCDNKGATVIIGYNTDGCVFGGYTSVDWKPCTCGTGQYRHDEKAFLFGLKYLNDYHPRIFPIKNPELAITICATYAPSFGAAGSPDLLILPHTDVNKDTNGNFVTGLTSQNMTFGTVYDNGGVTLQQVSNDNYYFKDVDIYQVTDPVRLDKPWRDDKKDNTATLKKMVVDYCPVEDAGVKQSRILLVGSVGAGKSSYFNTINSIFRGHVTCQASTGSAEHSLTTIYRCHQLRNDSAYLKFRLCDTRGLEDTQGIDPGDLTAMLDGHVPDRYTFNPFSPITPDSPGYIKTPTVNDKIHCVAFVIDSTSVDVMNESILSKFKLVQKLANQRGIPQVIVLTKVDQIELDVEEDLTKLLYSSRVAYVVDQVAQLIGLPRGHVLPVKNYEKETELNETVDRFALLSLQQMLRFADDYMYELLDA
;
A
#
# COMPACT_ATOMS: atom_id res chain seq x y z
N MET A 1 10.75 21.77 -9.06
CA MET A 1 9.59 20.89 -9.28
C MET A 1 10.12 19.52 -9.65
N ALA A 2 10.21 18.60 -8.69
CA ALA A 2 10.49 17.20 -9.00
C ALA A 2 9.21 16.63 -9.63
N GLY A 3 9.29 16.18 -10.89
CA GLY A 3 8.17 15.55 -11.57
C GLY A 3 7.69 14.36 -10.74
N LYS A 4 6.38 14.27 -10.47
CA LYS A 4 5.78 13.08 -9.87
C LYS A 4 6.13 11.90 -10.78
N THR A 5 7.04 11.04 -10.33
CA THR A 5 7.23 9.72 -10.94
C THR A 5 5.89 8.99 -10.77
N VAL A 6 5.10 8.90 -11.84
CA VAL A 6 3.86 8.15 -11.81
C VAL A 6 4.25 6.69 -11.76
N GLU A 7 4.24 6.15 -10.55
CA GLU A 7 4.61 4.78 -10.29
C GLU A 7 3.50 3.82 -10.74
N LEU A 8 3.89 2.60 -11.13
CA LEU A 8 2.93 1.56 -11.45
C LEU A 8 2.09 1.25 -10.20
N LYS A 9 0.76 1.35 -10.33
CA LYS A 9 -0.19 1.12 -9.23
C LYS A 9 0.07 -0.24 -8.57
N LYS A 10 0.05 -0.28 -7.24
CA LYS A 10 0.36 -1.47 -6.43
C LYS A 10 -0.32 -2.75 -6.93
N HIS A 11 -1.65 -2.76 -7.08
CA HIS A 11 -2.37 -3.97 -7.53
C HIS A 11 -1.91 -4.49 -8.90
N ILE A 12 -1.48 -3.61 -9.81
CA ILE A 12 -0.94 -4.02 -11.12
C ILE A 12 0.47 -4.62 -10.94
N ARG A 13 1.30 -3.99 -10.11
CA ARG A 13 2.63 -4.52 -9.75
C ARG A 13 2.52 -5.90 -9.10
N ASP A 14 1.67 -6.05 -8.09
CA ASP A 14 1.43 -7.31 -7.37
C ASP A 14 1.01 -8.40 -8.35
N GLN A 15 0.16 -8.07 -9.33
CA GLN A 15 -0.25 -8.97 -10.39
C GLN A 15 0.92 -9.41 -11.28
N PHE A 16 1.82 -8.51 -11.64
CA PHE A 16 3.03 -8.86 -12.39
C PHE A 16 4.01 -9.70 -11.56
N CYS A 17 4.27 -9.36 -10.29
CA CYS A 17 5.11 -10.17 -9.41
C CYS A 17 4.55 -11.60 -9.30
N LYS A 18 3.22 -11.75 -9.16
CA LYS A 18 2.54 -13.04 -9.15
C LYS A 18 2.74 -13.82 -10.46
N TRP A 19 2.59 -13.17 -11.61
CA TRP A 19 2.80 -13.79 -12.92
C TRP A 19 4.25 -14.18 -13.18
N MET A 20 5.20 -13.37 -12.70
CA MET A 20 6.64 -13.64 -12.84
C MET A 20 7.18 -14.61 -11.78
N GLY A 21 6.42 -14.91 -10.73
CA GLY A 21 6.82 -15.78 -9.64
C GLY A 21 7.97 -15.24 -8.79
N ARG A 22 8.21 -13.92 -8.80
CA ARG A 22 9.31 -13.26 -8.05
C ARG A 22 9.00 -11.78 -7.77
N SER A 23 9.69 -11.20 -6.79
CA SER A 23 9.66 -9.76 -6.54
C SER A 23 10.40 -9.00 -7.64
N VAL A 24 9.79 -7.93 -8.16
CA VAL A 24 10.38 -7.02 -9.16
C VAL A 24 9.95 -5.58 -8.90
N ASP A 25 10.78 -4.65 -9.34
CA ASP A 25 10.45 -3.23 -9.41
C ASP A 25 10.25 -2.76 -10.85
N PHE A 26 9.55 -1.64 -11.00
CA PHE A 26 9.20 -1.07 -12.29
C PHE A 26 9.68 0.36 -12.40
N LYS A 27 10.53 0.63 -13.41
CA LYS A 27 11.00 1.98 -13.72
C LYS A 27 10.40 2.43 -15.05
N LEU A 28 9.62 3.51 -15.02
CA LEU A 28 9.06 4.09 -16.25
C LEU A 28 10.19 4.54 -17.18
N LEU A 29 10.20 4.02 -18.41
CA LEU A 29 11.13 4.39 -19.47
C LEU A 29 10.50 5.37 -20.45
N TYR A 30 9.24 5.10 -20.80
CA TYR A 30 8.51 5.75 -21.87
C TYR A 30 7.04 5.88 -21.49
N ARG A 31 6.46 7.04 -21.77
CA ARG A 31 5.02 7.31 -21.69
C ARG A 31 4.60 8.10 -22.92
N ALA A 32 3.71 7.52 -23.74
CA ALA A 32 3.30 8.12 -25.00
C ALA A 32 2.74 9.54 -24.82
N SER A 33 1.93 9.80 -23.79
CA SER A 33 1.36 11.12 -23.54
C SER A 33 2.39 12.22 -23.27
N THR A 34 3.56 11.86 -22.73
CA THR A 34 4.66 12.79 -22.39
C THR A 34 5.72 12.84 -23.49
N ASP A 35 6.05 11.68 -24.06
CA ASP A 35 7.17 11.51 -24.97
C ASP A 35 6.77 11.54 -26.46
N GLY A 36 5.49 11.35 -26.76
CA GLY A 36 5.00 11.10 -28.12
C GLY A 36 5.04 9.62 -28.48
N MET A 37 4.20 9.22 -29.45
CA MET A 37 4.09 7.83 -29.89
C MET A 37 4.83 7.61 -31.22
N SER A 38 6.11 7.24 -31.11
CA SER A 38 7.03 7.08 -32.24
C SER A 38 7.98 5.89 -32.03
N PRO A 39 8.23 5.04 -33.06
CA PRO A 39 9.26 4.00 -33.01
C PRO A 39 10.65 4.54 -32.66
N ALA A 40 11.01 5.73 -33.17
CA ALA A 40 12.33 6.31 -32.91
C ALA A 40 12.52 6.64 -31.42
N ILE A 41 11.48 7.19 -30.79
CA ILE A 41 11.49 7.54 -29.37
C ILE A 41 11.46 6.28 -28.50
N PHE A 42 10.75 5.23 -28.95
CA PHE A 42 10.79 3.92 -28.31
C PHE A 42 12.22 3.40 -28.22
N HIS A 43 12.94 3.30 -29.36
CA HIS A 43 14.31 2.78 -29.37
C HIS A 43 15.28 3.63 -28.54
N GLN A 44 15.13 4.97 -28.61
CA GLN A 44 15.93 5.88 -27.79
C GLN A 44 15.81 5.58 -26.29
N LYS A 45 14.62 5.19 -25.82
CA LYS A 45 14.32 4.99 -24.39
C LYS A 45 14.43 3.55 -23.92
N CYS A 46 14.12 2.58 -24.79
CA CYS A 46 13.90 1.18 -24.41
C CYS A 46 15.01 0.23 -24.84
N ASP A 47 15.88 0.61 -25.78
CA ASP A 47 17.04 -0.22 -26.15
C ASP A 47 18.07 -0.28 -25.01
N ASN A 48 18.71 -1.44 -24.83
CA ASN A 48 19.67 -1.74 -23.76
C ASN A 48 19.08 -1.61 -22.34
N LYS A 49 17.78 -1.82 -22.17
CA LYS A 49 17.10 -1.83 -20.86
C LYS A 49 16.81 -3.24 -20.36
N GLY A 50 16.94 -4.27 -21.20
CA GLY A 50 16.63 -5.64 -20.84
C GLY A 50 15.14 -5.87 -20.67
N ALA A 51 14.75 -6.57 -19.61
CA ALA A 51 13.36 -6.96 -19.36
C ALA A 51 12.43 -5.74 -19.28
N THR A 52 11.30 -5.79 -19.98
CA THR A 52 10.34 -4.69 -20.05
C THR A 52 8.89 -5.18 -20.11
N VAL A 53 7.98 -4.34 -19.60
CA VAL A 53 6.53 -4.48 -19.74
C VAL A 53 6.00 -3.30 -20.54
N ILE A 54 5.23 -3.58 -21.60
CA ILE A 54 4.50 -2.59 -22.38
C ILE A 54 3.02 -2.67 -21.99
N ILE A 55 2.41 -1.55 -21.59
CA ILE A 55 1.01 -1.46 -21.15
C ILE A 55 0.28 -0.44 -22.01
N GLY A 56 -0.73 -0.89 -22.76
CA GLY A 56 -1.65 -0.02 -23.48
C GLY A 56 -2.92 0.26 -22.69
N TYR A 57 -3.33 1.53 -22.61
CA TYR A 57 -4.58 1.97 -21.99
C TYR A 57 -5.52 2.48 -23.08
N ASN A 58 -6.49 1.66 -23.51
CA ASN A 58 -7.37 2.06 -24.60
C ASN A 58 -8.54 2.96 -24.14
N THR A 59 -9.27 3.53 -25.11
CA THR A 59 -10.35 4.47 -24.82
C THR A 59 -11.58 3.81 -24.16
N ASP A 60 -11.83 2.52 -24.42
CA ASP A 60 -12.94 1.76 -23.84
C ASP A 60 -12.70 1.27 -22.40
N GLY A 61 -11.49 1.48 -21.87
CA GLY A 61 -11.12 1.02 -20.52
C GLY A 61 -10.57 -0.39 -20.46
N CYS A 62 -10.18 -0.96 -21.60
CA CYS A 62 -9.35 -2.16 -21.64
C CYS A 62 -7.88 -1.79 -21.40
N VAL A 63 -7.18 -2.64 -20.65
CA VAL A 63 -5.75 -2.50 -20.36
C VAL A 63 -5.08 -3.82 -20.69
N PHE A 64 -4.14 -3.83 -21.61
CA PHE A 64 -3.50 -5.04 -22.11
C PHE A 64 -2.09 -4.76 -22.62
N GLY A 65 -1.31 -5.81 -22.82
CA GLY A 65 0.10 -5.65 -23.13
C GLY A 65 0.90 -6.92 -23.23
N GLY A 66 2.22 -6.75 -23.22
CA GLY A 66 3.18 -7.83 -23.28
C GLY A 66 4.39 -7.56 -22.40
N TYR A 67 4.96 -8.65 -21.89
CA TYR A 67 6.22 -8.68 -21.18
C TYR A 67 7.25 -9.45 -22.00
N THR A 68 8.48 -8.97 -21.97
CA THR A 68 9.65 -9.70 -22.45
C THR A 68 10.79 -9.60 -21.45
N SER A 69 11.57 -10.68 -21.33
CA SER A 69 12.82 -10.72 -20.55
C SER A 69 14.05 -10.32 -21.36
N VAL A 70 13.92 -10.15 -22.68
CA VAL A 70 15.02 -9.82 -23.59
C VAL A 70 15.05 -8.35 -23.98
N ASP A 71 16.21 -7.89 -24.46
CA ASP A 71 16.42 -6.51 -24.90
C ASP A 71 15.89 -6.22 -26.31
N TRP A 72 15.46 -4.98 -26.53
CA TRP A 72 14.92 -4.50 -27.81
C TRP A 72 15.97 -4.12 -28.85
N LYS A 73 17.26 -4.04 -28.48
CA LYS A 73 18.30 -3.63 -29.43
C LYS A 73 18.49 -4.68 -30.54
N PRO A 74 18.42 -4.29 -31.82
CA PRO A 74 18.72 -5.18 -32.93
C PRO A 74 20.21 -5.57 -32.94
N CYS A 75 20.53 -6.81 -33.33
CA CYS A 75 21.91 -7.30 -33.42
C CYS A 75 22.64 -6.79 -34.68
N THR A 76 21.91 -6.55 -35.76
CA THR A 76 22.43 -6.04 -37.04
C THR A 76 21.39 -5.15 -37.71
N CYS A 77 21.82 -4.31 -38.65
CA CYS A 77 20.91 -3.56 -39.52
C CYS A 77 20.23 -4.53 -40.51
N GLY A 78 18.97 -4.86 -40.26
CA GLY A 78 18.14 -5.72 -41.11
C GLY A 78 16.68 -5.75 -40.65
N THR A 79 15.77 -6.19 -41.51
CA THR A 79 14.33 -6.28 -41.22
C THR A 79 13.98 -7.60 -40.52
N GLY A 80 13.27 -7.52 -39.39
CA GLY A 80 12.54 -8.65 -38.80
C GLY A 80 13.42 -9.73 -38.17
N GLN A 81 14.14 -9.39 -37.09
CA GLN A 81 14.89 -10.34 -36.28
C GLN A 81 14.02 -10.95 -35.19
N TYR A 82 14.01 -12.27 -35.08
CA TYR A 82 13.37 -12.95 -33.97
C TYR A 82 14.29 -13.01 -32.75
N ARG A 83 13.72 -12.88 -31.56
CA ARG A 83 14.38 -13.21 -30.29
C ARG A 83 13.65 -14.34 -29.60
N HIS A 84 14.48 -15.29 -29.17
CA HIS A 84 14.08 -16.34 -28.25
C HIS A 84 13.80 -15.77 -26.85
N ASP A 85 12.61 -16.01 -26.30
CA ASP A 85 12.26 -15.65 -24.92
C ASP A 85 11.23 -16.62 -24.31
N GLU A 86 11.70 -17.54 -23.47
CA GLU A 86 10.87 -18.50 -22.73
C GLU A 86 10.03 -17.86 -21.61
N LYS A 87 10.35 -16.62 -21.22
CA LYS A 87 9.68 -15.91 -20.13
C LYS A 87 8.67 -14.89 -20.65
N ALA A 88 8.57 -14.70 -21.97
CA ALA A 88 7.63 -13.75 -22.54
C ALA A 88 6.18 -14.17 -22.28
N PHE A 89 5.31 -13.19 -22.12
CA PHE A 89 3.87 -13.43 -22.05
C PHE A 89 3.10 -12.20 -22.51
N LEU A 90 1.89 -12.42 -23.02
CA LEU A 90 0.91 -11.36 -23.22
C LEU A 90 -0.05 -11.33 -22.03
N PHE A 91 -0.76 -10.22 -21.85
CA PHE A 91 -1.71 -10.10 -20.76
C PHE A 91 -2.88 -9.15 -21.08
N GLY A 92 -3.98 -9.38 -20.37
CA GLY A 92 -5.05 -8.41 -20.16
C GLY A 92 -5.18 -8.12 -18.67
N LEU A 93 -5.26 -6.86 -18.27
CA LEU A 93 -5.48 -6.41 -16.89
C LEU A 93 -6.91 -5.94 -16.66
N LYS A 94 -7.50 -5.26 -17.65
CA LYS A 94 -8.88 -4.78 -17.60
C LYS A 94 -9.59 -5.02 -18.91
N TYR A 95 -10.89 -5.28 -18.82
CA TYR A 95 -11.81 -5.32 -19.95
C TYR A 95 -13.01 -4.44 -19.63
N LEU A 96 -13.25 -3.40 -20.44
CA LEU A 96 -14.34 -2.44 -20.23
C LEU A 96 -14.37 -1.82 -18.82
N ASN A 97 -13.20 -1.44 -18.30
CA ASN A 97 -12.94 -0.93 -16.94
C ASN A 97 -12.97 -1.95 -15.80
N ASP A 98 -13.52 -3.14 -16.02
CA ASP A 98 -13.55 -4.21 -15.02
C ASP A 98 -12.17 -4.84 -14.88
N TYR A 99 -11.70 -4.99 -13.63
CA TYR A 99 -10.44 -5.63 -13.34
C TYR A 99 -10.54 -7.14 -13.61
N HIS A 100 -9.83 -7.60 -14.63
CA HIS A 100 -9.96 -8.95 -15.16
C HIS A 100 -8.60 -9.50 -15.62
N PRO A 101 -7.67 -9.76 -14.68
CA PRO A 101 -6.30 -10.14 -15.00
C PRO A 101 -6.24 -11.52 -15.67
N ARG A 102 -5.61 -11.59 -16.84
CA ARG A 102 -5.34 -12.80 -17.63
C ARG A 102 -3.91 -12.74 -18.16
N ILE A 103 -3.25 -13.90 -18.20
CA ILE A 103 -1.93 -14.10 -18.79
C ILE A 103 -2.03 -15.10 -19.93
N PHE A 104 -1.28 -14.84 -21.00
CA PHE A 104 -1.19 -15.66 -22.20
C PHE A 104 0.29 -16.05 -22.36
N PRO A 105 0.70 -17.23 -21.86
CA PRO A 105 2.11 -17.63 -21.84
C PRO A 105 2.64 -17.90 -23.25
N ILE A 106 3.95 -17.79 -23.41
CA ILE A 106 4.63 -18.13 -24.66
C ILE A 106 4.47 -19.63 -24.97
N LYS A 107 4.14 -19.96 -26.23
CA LYS A 107 4.07 -21.34 -26.75
C LYS A 107 5.23 -21.64 -27.69
N ASN A 108 5.67 -20.66 -28.48
CA ASN A 108 6.82 -20.78 -29.38
C ASN A 108 7.88 -19.73 -29.06
N PRO A 109 8.81 -20.02 -28.13
CA PRO A 109 9.82 -19.07 -27.66
C PRO A 109 10.69 -18.48 -28.77
N GLU A 110 11.00 -19.24 -29.83
CA GLU A 110 11.85 -18.81 -30.94
C GLU A 110 11.32 -17.58 -31.69
N LEU A 111 9.99 -17.37 -31.66
CA LEU A 111 9.31 -16.27 -32.34
C LEU A 111 8.73 -15.24 -31.37
N ALA A 112 9.12 -15.29 -30.09
CA ALA A 112 8.50 -14.51 -29.03
C ALA A 112 8.49 -13.01 -29.36
N ILE A 113 9.62 -12.47 -29.78
CA ILE A 113 9.76 -11.05 -30.07
C ILE A 113 10.30 -10.85 -31.48
N THR A 114 9.70 -9.92 -32.22
CA THR A 114 10.26 -9.42 -33.48
C THR A 114 10.84 -8.03 -33.26
N ILE A 115 12.09 -7.84 -33.68
CA ILE A 115 12.86 -6.61 -33.53
C ILE A 115 13.29 -6.10 -34.91
N CYS A 116 13.27 -4.78 -35.07
CA CYS A 116 13.78 -4.08 -36.23
C CYS A 116 14.36 -2.73 -35.77
N ALA A 117 15.37 -2.21 -36.47
CA ALA A 117 15.98 -0.92 -36.11
C ALA A 117 15.08 0.29 -36.38
N THR A 118 14.07 0.13 -37.23
CA THR A 118 13.19 1.22 -37.69
C THR A 118 11.73 1.03 -37.31
N TYR A 119 11.37 -0.13 -36.74
CA TYR A 119 9.98 -0.45 -36.41
C TYR A 119 9.79 -0.64 -34.92
N ALA A 120 8.63 -0.22 -34.44
CA ALA A 120 8.19 -0.48 -33.09
C ALA A 120 8.19 -1.98 -32.76
N PRO A 121 8.38 -2.33 -31.47
CA PRO A 121 8.44 -3.71 -31.01
C PRO A 121 7.14 -4.46 -31.30
N SER A 122 7.23 -5.74 -31.65
CA SER A 122 6.06 -6.59 -31.78
C SER A 122 6.25 -7.94 -31.07
N PHE A 123 5.19 -8.42 -30.45
CA PHE A 123 5.15 -9.74 -29.84
C PHE A 123 4.61 -10.75 -30.84
N GLY A 124 5.37 -11.80 -31.10
CA GLY A 124 5.07 -12.81 -32.11
C GLY A 124 5.75 -12.56 -33.46
N ALA A 125 5.32 -13.33 -34.46
CA ALA A 125 5.98 -13.45 -35.75
C ALA A 125 5.90 -12.17 -36.61
N ALA A 126 6.88 -11.98 -37.51
CA ALA A 126 6.93 -10.84 -38.40
C ALA A 126 5.80 -10.91 -39.45
N GLY A 127 5.13 -9.79 -39.70
CA GLY A 127 4.02 -9.71 -40.66
C GLY A 127 2.65 -10.15 -40.11
N SER A 128 2.63 -11.01 -39.09
CA SER A 128 1.41 -11.42 -38.37
C SER A 128 1.71 -11.60 -36.87
N PRO A 129 1.92 -10.50 -36.12
CA PRO A 129 2.21 -10.58 -34.70
C PRO A 129 0.98 -11.05 -33.91
N ASP A 130 1.21 -11.65 -32.75
CA ASP A 130 0.14 -11.95 -31.81
C ASP A 130 -0.38 -10.67 -31.14
N LEU A 131 0.51 -9.71 -30.88
CA LEU A 131 0.15 -8.40 -30.36
C LEU A 131 1.08 -7.29 -30.85
N LEU A 132 0.47 -6.19 -31.29
CA LEU A 132 1.14 -4.93 -31.62
C LEU A 132 0.42 -3.78 -30.91
N ILE A 133 1.14 -3.02 -30.07
CA ILE A 133 0.60 -1.83 -29.39
C ILE A 133 1.09 -0.54 -30.05
N LEU A 134 2.38 -0.50 -30.37
CA LEU A 134 3.01 0.63 -31.04
C LEU A 134 3.10 0.30 -32.53
N PRO A 135 2.49 1.08 -33.43
CA PRO A 135 2.63 0.85 -34.87
C PRO A 135 4.03 1.23 -35.34
N HIS A 136 4.39 0.78 -36.54
CA HIS A 136 5.71 1.00 -37.13
C HIS A 136 5.92 2.41 -37.72
N THR A 137 5.04 3.35 -37.37
CA THR A 137 5.05 4.75 -37.81
C THR A 137 4.68 5.66 -36.65
N ASP A 138 4.95 6.96 -36.80
CA ASP A 138 4.51 7.96 -35.83
C ASP A 138 2.97 8.00 -35.75
N VAL A 139 2.46 8.16 -34.54
CA VAL A 139 1.02 8.18 -34.26
C VAL A 139 0.57 9.56 -33.85
N ASN A 140 -0.45 10.04 -34.54
CA ASN A 140 -1.10 11.30 -34.25
C ASN A 140 -2.18 11.15 -33.18
N LYS A 141 -2.46 12.26 -32.49
CA LYS A 141 -3.61 12.36 -31.58
C LYS A 141 -4.85 12.82 -32.36
N ASP A 142 -6.02 12.31 -31.95
CA ASP A 142 -7.31 12.85 -32.37
C ASP A 142 -7.60 14.21 -31.66
N THR A 143 -8.74 14.80 -31.98
CA THR A 143 -9.20 16.07 -31.36
C THR A 143 -9.44 15.95 -29.85
N ASN A 144 -9.60 14.74 -29.33
CA ASN A 144 -9.80 14.46 -27.91
C ASN A 144 -8.47 14.12 -27.20
N GLY A 145 -7.34 14.15 -27.91
CA GLY A 145 -6.01 13.87 -27.38
C GLY A 145 -5.62 12.38 -27.32
N ASN A 146 -6.40 11.48 -27.92
CA ASN A 146 -6.12 10.03 -27.94
C ASN A 146 -5.24 9.65 -29.13
N PHE A 147 -4.34 8.68 -28.94
CA PHE A 147 -3.49 8.15 -30.00
C PHE A 147 -4.26 7.23 -30.94
N VAL A 148 -4.30 7.57 -32.23
CA VAL A 148 -5.00 6.81 -33.28
C VAL A 148 -4.01 5.97 -34.07
N THR A 149 -3.84 4.71 -33.67
CA THR A 149 -2.77 3.86 -34.24
C THR A 149 -3.06 3.32 -35.64
N GLY A 150 -4.33 3.29 -36.06
CA GLY A 150 -4.75 2.64 -37.31
C GLY A 150 -4.64 1.11 -37.29
N LEU A 151 -4.34 0.51 -36.14
CA LEU A 151 -4.26 -0.93 -35.95
C LEU A 151 -5.65 -1.55 -35.82
N THR A 152 -5.79 -2.77 -36.31
CA THR A 152 -6.99 -3.60 -36.14
C THR A 152 -6.59 -5.01 -35.75
N SER A 153 -7.49 -5.77 -35.12
CA SER A 153 -7.25 -7.19 -34.86
C SER A 153 -6.99 -8.01 -36.14
N GLN A 154 -7.44 -7.56 -37.31
CA GLN A 154 -7.17 -8.22 -38.60
C GLN A 154 -5.70 -8.18 -39.01
N ASN A 155 -4.90 -7.28 -38.43
CA ASN A 155 -3.46 -7.21 -38.63
C ASN A 155 -2.68 -8.21 -37.74
N MET A 156 -3.37 -8.97 -36.89
CA MET A 156 -2.75 -9.80 -35.85
C MET A 156 -3.29 -11.22 -35.87
N THR A 157 -2.47 -12.19 -35.47
CA THR A 157 -2.83 -13.61 -35.39
C THR A 157 -2.67 -14.14 -33.97
N PHE A 158 -3.40 -13.52 -33.04
CA PHE A 158 -3.36 -13.84 -31.61
C PHE A 158 -3.66 -15.32 -31.33
N GLY A 159 -2.73 -16.01 -30.66
CA GLY A 159 -2.80 -17.45 -30.40
C GLY A 159 -1.78 -18.27 -31.19
N THR A 160 -1.00 -17.63 -32.06
CA THR A 160 -0.04 -18.32 -32.93
C THR A 160 1.25 -18.60 -32.18
N VAL A 161 1.88 -17.56 -31.62
CA VAL A 161 3.13 -17.65 -30.86
C VAL A 161 2.88 -17.74 -29.36
N TYR A 162 1.82 -17.11 -28.87
CA TYR A 162 1.38 -17.17 -27.47
C TYR A 162 0.15 -18.06 -27.34
N ASP A 163 -0.02 -18.73 -26.21
CA ASP A 163 -1.24 -19.49 -25.92
C ASP A 163 -2.35 -18.53 -25.49
N ASN A 164 -3.36 -18.38 -26.33
CA ASN A 164 -4.50 -17.50 -26.07
C ASN A 164 -5.58 -18.15 -25.18
N GLY A 165 -5.45 -19.43 -24.84
CA GLY A 165 -6.42 -20.15 -23.99
C GLY A 165 -7.84 -20.15 -24.56
N GLY A 166 -8.00 -20.03 -25.89
CA GLY A 166 -9.30 -19.95 -26.56
C GLY A 166 -9.96 -18.56 -26.52
N VAL A 167 -9.27 -17.53 -26.04
CA VAL A 167 -9.74 -16.14 -26.00
C VAL A 167 -9.33 -15.41 -27.28
N THR A 168 -10.23 -14.60 -27.85
CA THR A 168 -9.90 -13.77 -29.01
C THR A 168 -9.30 -12.43 -28.60
N LEU A 169 -8.56 -11.78 -29.51
CA LEU A 169 -8.00 -10.46 -29.25
C LEU A 169 -9.09 -9.39 -29.04
N GLN A 170 -10.28 -9.57 -29.62
CA GLN A 170 -11.45 -8.74 -29.34
C GLN A 170 -11.87 -8.83 -27.87
N GLN A 171 -11.83 -10.02 -27.26
CA GLN A 171 -12.15 -10.21 -25.83
C GLN A 171 -11.06 -9.69 -24.88
N VAL A 172 -9.96 -9.13 -25.41
CA VAL A 172 -8.88 -8.49 -24.65
C VAL A 172 -8.85 -6.99 -24.89
N SER A 173 -8.95 -6.57 -26.16
CA SER A 173 -8.78 -5.18 -26.61
C SER A 173 -10.09 -4.47 -26.94
N ASN A 174 -11.22 -5.18 -26.94
CA ASN A 174 -12.48 -4.72 -27.54
C ASN A 174 -12.35 -4.34 -29.03
N ASP A 175 -11.34 -4.88 -29.72
CA ASP A 175 -10.93 -4.48 -31.08
C ASP A 175 -10.69 -2.97 -31.23
N ASN A 176 -10.31 -2.32 -30.12
CA ASN A 176 -10.08 -0.88 -30.05
C ASN A 176 -8.62 -0.58 -29.71
N TYR A 177 -7.92 -0.01 -30.69
CA TYR A 177 -6.51 0.40 -30.61
C TYR A 177 -6.34 1.92 -30.59
N TYR A 178 -7.36 2.64 -30.12
CA TYR A 178 -7.26 4.05 -29.76
C TYR A 178 -6.79 4.10 -28.32
N PHE A 179 -5.59 4.62 -28.10
CA PHE A 179 -4.97 4.63 -26.78
C PHE A 179 -5.08 6.01 -26.12
N LYS A 180 -5.54 6.04 -24.87
CA LYS A 180 -5.38 7.19 -23.98
C LYS A 180 -3.90 7.40 -23.65
N ASP A 181 -3.20 6.30 -23.40
CA ASP A 181 -1.75 6.31 -23.17
C ASP A 181 -1.13 4.93 -23.42
N VAL A 182 0.19 4.90 -23.56
CA VAL A 182 1.02 3.68 -23.56
C VAL A 182 2.21 3.91 -22.66
N ASP A 183 2.35 3.07 -21.65
CA ASP A 183 3.48 3.09 -20.73
C ASP A 183 4.40 1.91 -20.97
N ILE A 184 5.71 2.14 -20.84
CA ILE A 184 6.72 1.09 -20.90
C ILE A 184 7.60 1.19 -19.68
N TYR A 185 7.67 0.09 -18.94
CA TYR A 185 8.44 -0.02 -17.71
C TYR A 185 9.60 -0.99 -17.92
N GLN A 186 10.79 -0.60 -17.49
CA GLN A 186 11.88 -1.53 -17.23
C GLN A 186 11.52 -2.37 -16.01
N VAL A 187 11.72 -3.68 -16.11
CA VAL A 187 11.61 -4.61 -14.99
C VAL A 187 12.99 -4.77 -14.37
N THR A 188 13.13 -4.38 -13.11
CA THR A 188 14.39 -4.47 -12.37
C THR A 188 14.23 -5.34 -11.14
N ASP A 189 15.33 -5.84 -10.62
CA ASP A 189 15.31 -6.48 -9.31
C ASP A 189 15.03 -5.43 -8.23
N PRO A 190 14.34 -5.80 -7.13
CA PRO A 190 14.08 -4.87 -6.05
C PRO A 190 15.37 -4.31 -5.46
N VAL A 191 15.41 -3.00 -5.25
CA VAL A 191 16.60 -2.35 -4.70
C VAL A 191 16.62 -2.53 -3.19
N ARG A 192 17.58 -3.33 -2.70
CA ARG A 192 17.92 -3.37 -1.27
C ARG A 192 18.93 -2.27 -0.93
N LEU A 193 18.68 -1.60 0.18
CA LEU A 193 19.57 -0.57 0.70
C LEU A 193 20.76 -1.24 1.41
N ASP A 194 21.96 -0.69 1.23
CA ASP A 194 23.17 -1.16 1.93
C ASP A 194 23.11 -0.90 3.45
N LYS A 195 22.34 0.11 3.85
CA LYS A 195 22.13 0.53 5.24
C LYS A 195 20.63 0.62 5.52
N PRO A 196 20.19 0.34 6.76
CA PRO A 196 18.78 0.43 7.07
C PRO A 196 18.33 1.90 6.98
N TRP A 197 17.13 2.13 6.45
CA TRP A 197 16.58 3.49 6.28
C TRP A 197 16.14 4.15 7.61
N ARG A 198 16.17 3.38 8.70
CA ARG A 198 16.03 3.81 10.10
C ARG A 198 16.98 2.97 10.96
N ASP A 199 17.53 3.58 12.01
CA ASP A 199 18.41 2.89 12.94
C ASP A 199 17.79 1.59 13.46
N ASP A 200 18.44 0.47 13.11
CA ASP A 200 18.06 -0.87 13.52
C ASP A 200 18.78 -1.21 14.83
N LYS A 201 18.36 -0.60 15.95
CA LYS A 201 18.81 -1.05 17.26
C LYS A 201 18.28 -2.46 17.47
N LYS A 202 19.14 -3.47 17.29
CA LYS A 202 18.81 -4.91 17.45
C LYS A 202 18.55 -5.28 18.91
N ASP A 203 17.78 -4.44 19.60
CA ASP A 203 17.33 -4.67 20.95
C ASP A 203 16.56 -5.99 20.99
N ASN A 204 16.94 -6.84 21.93
CA ASN A 204 16.28 -8.12 22.14
C ASN A 204 14.81 -7.87 22.52
N THR A 205 13.89 -8.60 21.88
CA THR A 205 12.45 -8.58 22.16
C THR A 205 12.14 -8.73 23.65
N ALA A 206 12.89 -9.55 24.40
CA ALA A 206 12.73 -9.67 25.85
C ALA A 206 13.03 -8.37 26.60
N THR A 207 14.04 -7.61 26.15
CA THR A 207 14.38 -6.30 26.74
C THR A 207 13.31 -5.28 26.43
N LEU A 208 12.83 -5.22 25.19
CA LEU A 208 11.73 -4.34 24.79
C LEU A 208 10.44 -4.65 25.56
N LYS A 209 10.09 -5.93 25.69
CA LYS A 209 8.94 -6.38 26.47
C LYS A 209 9.08 -5.94 27.93
N LYS A 210 10.26 -6.13 28.53
CA LYS A 210 10.54 -5.67 29.90
C LYS A 210 10.38 -4.16 30.05
N MET A 211 10.91 -3.35 29.12
CA MET A 211 10.75 -1.90 29.16
C MET A 211 9.28 -1.46 29.11
N VAL A 212 8.42 -2.18 28.39
CA VAL A 212 6.98 -1.91 28.35
C VAL A 212 6.26 -2.41 29.61
N VAL A 213 6.70 -3.53 30.19
CA VAL A 213 6.17 -4.03 31.48
C VAL A 213 6.51 -3.07 32.63
N ASP A 214 7.75 -2.60 32.66
CA ASP A 214 8.28 -1.69 33.69
C ASP A 214 7.83 -0.23 33.48
N TYR A 215 7.20 0.08 32.34
CA TYR A 215 6.70 1.41 32.02
C TYR A 215 5.77 1.93 33.12
N CYS A 216 6.04 3.16 33.54
CA CYS A 216 5.22 3.92 34.46
C CYS A 216 5.00 5.32 33.87
N PRO A 217 3.74 5.79 33.75
CA PRO A 217 3.47 7.18 33.42
C PRO A 217 4.13 8.13 34.42
N VAL A 218 4.36 9.37 34.00
CA VAL A 218 4.96 10.43 34.83
C VAL A 218 4.18 10.56 36.15
N GLU A 219 4.84 10.26 37.27
CA GLU A 219 4.17 10.13 38.58
C GLU A 219 3.46 11.43 39.01
N ASP A 220 4.13 12.56 38.81
CA ASP A 220 3.63 13.89 39.19
C ASP A 220 2.39 14.31 38.40
N ALA A 221 2.17 13.75 37.20
CA ALA A 221 0.99 14.03 36.38
C ALA A 221 -0.28 13.36 36.92
N GLY A 222 -0.18 12.49 37.94
CA GLY A 222 -1.33 11.79 38.52
C GLY A 222 -2.00 10.78 37.57
N VAL A 223 -1.31 10.41 36.49
CA VAL A 223 -1.77 9.43 35.48
C VAL A 223 -1.36 8.03 35.92
N LYS A 224 -2.34 7.15 36.12
CA LYS A 224 -2.15 5.75 36.49
C LYS A 224 -1.92 4.85 35.28
N GLN A 225 -2.57 5.17 34.16
CA GLN A 225 -2.44 4.44 32.91
C GLN A 225 -2.55 5.38 31.71
N SER A 226 -1.55 5.36 30.83
CA SER A 226 -1.56 6.13 29.57
C SER A 226 -2.59 5.56 28.59
N ARG A 227 -3.37 6.41 27.94
CA ARG A 227 -4.39 6.00 26.95
C ARG A 227 -3.96 6.41 25.55
N ILE A 228 -3.86 5.44 24.65
CA ILE A 228 -3.50 5.64 23.25
C ILE A 228 -4.74 5.39 22.39
N LEU A 229 -5.19 6.39 21.64
CA LEU A 229 -6.34 6.28 20.74
C LEU A 229 -5.91 5.77 19.36
N LEU A 230 -6.49 4.64 18.92
CA LEU A 230 -6.25 4.08 17.59
C LEU A 230 -7.32 4.58 16.61
N VAL A 231 -6.92 5.34 15.59
CA VAL A 231 -7.84 5.92 14.59
C VAL A 231 -7.41 5.52 13.19
N GLY A 232 -8.33 5.06 12.34
CA GLY A 232 -8.00 4.54 11.02
C GLY A 232 -9.22 4.03 10.26
N SER A 233 -9.10 3.84 8.95
CA SER A 233 -10.19 3.31 8.12
C SER A 233 -10.60 1.89 8.53
N VAL A 234 -11.75 1.44 8.03
CA VAL A 234 -12.15 0.02 8.12
C VAL A 234 -11.07 -0.84 7.45
N GLY A 235 -10.73 -1.97 8.07
CA GLY A 235 -9.69 -2.88 7.55
C GLY A 235 -8.24 -2.40 7.72
N ALA A 236 -8.00 -1.20 8.29
CA ALA A 236 -6.64 -0.68 8.51
C ALA A 236 -5.82 -1.46 9.55
N GLY A 237 -6.44 -2.34 10.33
CA GLY A 237 -5.74 -3.19 11.31
C GLY A 237 -5.65 -2.60 12.72
N LYS A 238 -6.57 -1.73 13.15
CA LYS A 238 -6.63 -1.18 14.53
C LYS A 238 -6.78 -2.29 15.58
N SER A 239 -7.85 -3.07 15.47
CA SER A 239 -8.13 -4.20 16.36
C SER A 239 -7.07 -5.31 16.25
N SER A 240 -6.53 -5.52 15.03
CA SER A 240 -5.42 -6.46 14.79
C SER A 240 -4.12 -6.03 15.48
N TYR A 241 -3.84 -4.72 15.53
CA TYR A 241 -2.71 -4.17 16.27
C TYR A 241 -2.88 -4.39 17.78
N PHE A 242 -4.07 -4.13 18.33
CA PHE A 242 -4.36 -4.48 19.73
C PHE A 242 -4.14 -5.97 19.99
N ASN A 243 -4.70 -6.85 19.14
CA ASN A 243 -4.54 -8.30 19.29
C ASN A 243 -3.06 -8.70 19.26
N THR A 244 -2.27 -8.10 18.36
CA THR A 244 -0.82 -8.34 18.27
C THR A 244 -0.10 -7.98 19.55
N ILE A 245 -0.34 -6.78 20.10
CA ILE A 245 0.23 -6.37 21.39
C ILE A 245 -0.24 -7.31 22.52
N ASN A 246 -1.52 -7.67 22.55
CA ASN A 246 -2.08 -8.57 23.56
C ASN A 246 -1.45 -9.97 23.48
N SER A 247 -1.18 -10.49 22.27
CA SER A 247 -0.52 -11.77 22.05
C SER A 247 0.86 -11.83 22.70
N ILE A 248 1.65 -10.76 22.55
CA ILE A 248 3.01 -10.66 23.13
C ILE A 248 2.98 -10.83 24.65
N PHE A 249 2.01 -10.20 25.32
CA PHE A 249 1.90 -10.26 26.79
C PHE A 249 1.21 -11.53 27.29
N ARG A 250 0.34 -12.16 26.49
CA ARG A 250 -0.27 -13.46 26.81
C ARG A 250 0.64 -14.65 26.54
N GLY A 251 1.64 -14.49 25.67
CA GLY A 251 2.55 -15.56 25.28
C GLY A 251 2.02 -16.48 24.17
N HIS A 252 0.90 -16.13 23.53
CA HIS A 252 0.36 -16.87 22.39
C HIS A 252 -0.51 -15.94 21.51
N VAL A 253 -0.71 -16.29 20.23
CA VAL A 253 -1.59 -15.53 19.34
C VAL A 253 -3.02 -15.51 19.89
N THR A 254 -3.71 -14.37 19.83
CA THR A 254 -5.06 -14.19 20.42
C THR A 254 -5.91 -13.25 19.59
N CYS A 255 -7.23 -13.46 19.60
CA CYS A 255 -8.20 -12.64 18.87
C CYS A 255 -9.29 -12.12 19.82
N GLN A 256 -8.90 -11.32 20.81
CA GLN A 256 -9.84 -10.78 21.80
C GLN A 256 -10.70 -9.65 21.23
N ALA A 257 -10.15 -8.82 20.35
CA ALA A 257 -10.93 -7.87 19.56
C ALA A 257 -11.35 -8.52 18.24
N SER A 258 -12.58 -8.25 17.80
CA SER A 258 -13.12 -8.76 16.53
C SER A 258 -12.31 -8.22 15.34
N THR A 259 -11.76 -9.12 14.53
CA THR A 259 -10.96 -8.80 13.34
C THR A 259 -11.50 -9.56 12.13
N GLY A 260 -11.47 -8.94 10.95
CA GLY A 260 -11.91 -9.54 9.70
C GLY A 260 -12.06 -8.51 8.58
N SER A 261 -12.21 -9.01 7.35
CA SER A 261 -12.50 -8.19 6.16
C SER A 261 -14.00 -8.07 5.99
N ALA A 262 -14.54 -6.86 6.09
CA ALA A 262 -15.95 -6.56 5.86
C ALA A 262 -16.08 -5.20 5.15
N GLU A 263 -17.16 -5.02 4.40
CA GLU A 263 -17.46 -3.74 3.71
C GLU A 263 -17.74 -2.60 4.70
N HIS A 264 -18.24 -2.92 5.90
CA HIS A 264 -18.51 -1.97 6.98
C HIS A 264 -17.70 -2.30 8.24
N SER A 265 -17.52 -1.31 9.12
CA SER A 265 -16.75 -1.49 10.36
C SER A 265 -17.33 -2.59 11.25
N LEU A 266 -16.52 -3.63 11.49
CA LEU A 266 -16.81 -4.69 12.47
C LEU A 266 -16.82 -4.15 13.91
N THR A 267 -15.95 -3.18 14.19
CA THR A 267 -15.92 -2.48 15.48
C THR A 267 -16.98 -1.38 15.46
N THR A 268 -18.10 -1.62 16.15
CA THR A 268 -19.19 -0.64 16.35
C THR A 268 -19.16 -0.01 17.74
N ILE A 269 -18.24 -0.47 18.60
CA ILE A 269 -18.15 -0.14 20.02
C ILE A 269 -16.75 0.42 20.30
N TYR A 270 -16.69 1.56 21.01
CA TYR A 270 -15.46 2.10 21.56
C TYR A 270 -14.94 1.24 22.71
N ARG A 271 -13.69 0.79 22.62
CA ARG A 271 -13.10 -0.13 23.61
C ARG A 271 -11.75 0.37 24.11
N CYS A 272 -11.66 0.63 25.41
CA CYS A 272 -10.42 0.93 26.11
C CYS A 272 -9.82 -0.36 26.67
N HIS A 273 -9.07 -1.09 25.84
CA HIS A 273 -8.52 -2.37 26.21
C HIS A 273 -7.45 -2.25 27.30
N GLN A 274 -7.63 -3.00 28.38
CA GLN A 274 -6.67 -3.14 29.45
C GLN A 274 -5.88 -4.43 29.24
N LEU A 275 -4.56 -4.31 29.16
CA LEU A 275 -3.66 -5.43 28.94
C LEU A 275 -3.07 -5.94 30.25
N ARG A 276 -2.72 -7.23 30.28
CA ARG A 276 -2.07 -7.89 31.41
C ARG A 276 -0.81 -8.58 30.96
N ASN A 277 0.21 -8.53 31.81
CA ASN A 277 1.33 -9.45 31.77
C ASN A 277 1.18 -10.38 32.97
N ASP A 278 0.92 -11.66 32.71
CA ASP A 278 0.51 -12.64 33.72
C ASP A 278 -0.73 -12.15 34.52
N SER A 279 -0.56 -11.90 35.82
CA SER A 279 -1.61 -11.43 36.73
C SER A 279 -1.67 -9.92 36.88
N ALA A 280 -0.64 -9.18 36.45
CA ALA A 280 -0.53 -7.75 36.66
C ALA A 280 -1.03 -6.96 35.45
N TYR A 281 -1.74 -5.86 35.71
CA TYR A 281 -2.15 -4.94 34.66
C TYR A 281 -0.99 -4.04 34.23
N LEU A 282 -0.85 -3.86 32.92
CA LEU A 282 0.10 -2.90 32.36
C LEU A 282 -0.38 -1.47 32.59
N LYS A 283 0.55 -0.51 32.66
CA LYS A 283 0.24 0.91 32.93
C LYS A 283 -0.15 1.70 31.67
N PHE A 284 -0.79 1.05 30.71
CA PHE A 284 -1.35 1.70 29.53
C PHE A 284 -2.63 1.00 29.05
N ARG A 285 -3.37 1.68 28.17
CA ARG A 285 -4.56 1.18 27.48
C ARG A 285 -4.50 1.53 26.00
N LEU A 286 -4.98 0.61 25.18
CA LEU A 286 -5.23 0.83 23.76
C LEU A 286 -6.73 1.06 23.55
N CYS A 287 -7.08 2.25 23.09
CA CYS A 287 -8.44 2.69 22.86
C CYS A 287 -8.78 2.47 21.38
N ASP A 288 -9.47 1.37 21.08
CA ASP A 288 -9.90 1.00 19.73
C ASP A 288 -11.22 1.67 19.36
N THR A 289 -11.29 2.21 18.15
CA THR A 289 -12.45 2.95 17.65
C THR A 289 -13.09 2.26 16.46
N ARG A 290 -14.33 2.67 16.14
CA ARG A 290 -14.94 2.37 14.85
C ARG A 290 -14.04 2.84 13.70
N GLY A 291 -14.03 2.10 12.59
CA GLY A 291 -13.31 2.51 11.39
C GLY A 291 -13.90 3.75 10.72
N LEU A 292 -13.04 4.57 10.13
CA LEU A 292 -13.45 5.67 9.25
C LEU A 292 -13.95 5.07 7.91
N GLU A 293 -15.14 5.46 7.47
CA GLU A 293 -15.73 5.10 6.16
C GLU A 293 -15.97 6.39 5.34
N ASP A 294 -16.45 6.32 4.10
CA ASP A 294 -16.67 7.53 3.28
C ASP A 294 -17.93 8.30 3.70
N THR A 295 -19.05 7.59 3.79
CA THR A 295 -20.39 8.14 4.08
C THR A 295 -20.78 8.06 5.55
N GLN A 296 -20.15 7.17 6.31
CA GLN A 296 -20.32 7.01 7.74
C GLN A 296 -18.95 7.15 8.44
N GLY A 297 -18.93 7.49 9.72
CA GLY A 297 -17.67 7.70 10.42
C GLY A 297 -17.90 8.15 11.85
N ILE A 298 -16.81 8.42 12.55
CA ILE A 298 -16.86 8.98 13.89
C ILE A 298 -17.25 10.46 13.77
N ASP A 299 -18.30 10.87 14.45
CA ASP A 299 -18.72 12.27 14.47
C ASP A 299 -17.64 13.15 15.13
N PRO A 300 -17.41 14.40 14.66
CA PRO A 300 -16.46 15.32 15.30
C PRO A 300 -16.73 15.54 16.80
N GLY A 301 -17.99 15.51 17.22
CA GLY A 301 -18.41 15.59 18.63
C GLY A 301 -17.97 14.36 19.42
N ASP A 302 -18.12 13.16 18.85
CA ASP A 302 -17.61 11.92 19.47
C ASP A 302 -16.08 11.94 19.59
N LEU A 303 -15.37 12.41 18.56
CA LEU A 303 -13.91 12.55 18.60
C LEU A 303 -13.47 13.50 19.71
N THR A 304 -14.11 14.66 19.81
CA THR A 304 -13.86 15.65 20.87
C THR A 304 -14.09 15.02 22.24
N ALA A 305 -15.25 14.39 22.45
CA ALA A 305 -15.60 13.73 23.69
C ALA A 305 -14.61 12.60 24.05
N MET A 306 -14.14 11.82 23.08
CA MET A 306 -13.16 10.76 23.31
C MET A 306 -11.81 11.32 23.74
N LEU A 307 -11.29 12.34 23.03
CA LEU A 307 -10.00 12.97 23.35
C LEU A 307 -10.01 13.57 24.78
N ASP A 308 -11.12 14.18 25.16
CA ASP A 308 -11.31 14.80 26.47
C ASP A 308 -11.68 13.81 27.58
N GLY A 309 -11.88 12.52 27.26
CA GLY A 309 -12.15 11.47 28.24
C GLY A 309 -13.60 11.36 28.69
N HIS A 310 -14.54 11.99 27.96
CA HIS A 310 -15.96 11.97 28.27
C HIS A 310 -16.67 10.66 27.88
N VAL A 311 -16.07 9.87 26.98
CA VAL A 311 -16.67 8.64 26.45
C VAL A 311 -16.31 7.43 27.32
N PRO A 312 -17.30 6.70 27.87
CA PRO A 312 -17.05 5.51 28.68
C PRO A 312 -16.59 4.32 27.83
N ASP A 313 -15.87 3.37 28.45
CA ASP A 313 -15.59 2.08 27.81
C ASP A 313 -16.89 1.38 27.42
N ARG A 314 -16.88 0.72 26.26
CA ARG A 314 -18.04 0.02 25.66
C ARG A 314 -19.15 0.93 25.15
N TYR A 315 -18.87 2.21 24.91
CA TYR A 315 -19.81 3.09 24.22
C TYR A 315 -20.08 2.59 22.79
N THR A 316 -21.35 2.42 22.44
CA THR A 316 -21.78 2.07 21.08
C THR A 316 -21.98 3.35 20.29
N PHE A 317 -21.27 3.50 19.16
CA PHE A 317 -21.40 4.69 18.33
C PHE A 317 -22.79 4.80 17.70
N ASN A 318 -23.37 5.99 17.77
CA ASN A 318 -24.61 6.31 17.08
C ASN A 318 -24.30 7.07 15.78
N PRO A 319 -24.62 6.53 14.59
CA PRO A 319 -24.29 7.16 13.31
C PRO A 319 -25.09 8.44 13.02
N PHE A 320 -26.14 8.75 13.80
CA PHE A 320 -27.03 9.88 13.57
C PHE A 320 -26.82 11.05 14.53
N SER A 321 -26.18 10.83 15.68
CA SER A 321 -25.98 11.87 16.69
C SER A 321 -24.76 11.58 17.55
N PRO A 322 -23.89 12.58 17.82
CA PRO A 322 -22.78 12.40 18.75
C PRO A 322 -23.25 12.19 20.19
N ILE A 323 -22.34 11.67 21.00
CA ILE A 323 -22.50 11.62 22.44
C ILE A 323 -22.60 13.02 23.04
N THR A 324 -23.54 13.19 23.97
CA THR A 324 -23.81 14.46 24.67
C THR A 324 -23.73 14.28 26.19
N PRO A 325 -23.65 15.36 26.98
CA PRO A 325 -23.70 15.27 28.45
C PRO A 325 -24.94 14.59 29.04
N ASP A 326 -26.02 14.51 28.28
CA ASP A 326 -27.27 13.83 28.64
C ASP A 326 -27.30 12.35 28.21
N SER A 327 -26.29 11.92 27.44
CA SER A 327 -26.19 10.53 26.99
C SER A 327 -25.90 9.59 28.17
N PRO A 328 -26.52 8.40 28.24
CA PRO A 328 -26.26 7.43 29.30
C PRO A 328 -24.78 7.06 29.39
N GLY A 329 -24.21 7.19 30.59
CA GLY A 329 -22.81 6.85 30.87
C GLY A 329 -21.79 7.92 30.50
N TYR A 330 -22.20 9.08 29.96
CA TYR A 330 -21.29 10.21 29.70
C TYR A 330 -20.55 10.62 30.97
N ILE A 331 -19.22 10.70 30.88
CA ILE A 331 -18.37 11.09 32.00
C ILE A 331 -18.37 12.63 32.05
N LYS A 332 -19.19 13.22 32.93
CA LYS A 332 -19.38 14.69 32.98
C LYS A 332 -18.11 15.47 33.32
N THR A 333 -17.29 14.92 34.21
CA THR A 333 -16.06 15.53 34.71
C THR A 333 -14.91 14.53 34.59
N PRO A 334 -14.31 14.38 33.41
CA PRO A 334 -13.21 13.44 33.19
C PRO A 334 -11.97 13.89 33.96
N THR A 335 -11.24 12.91 34.49
CA THR A 335 -9.93 13.15 35.11
C THR A 335 -8.83 13.10 34.06
N VAL A 336 -7.60 13.48 34.42
CA VAL A 336 -6.42 13.28 33.54
C VAL A 336 -6.27 11.81 33.12
N ASN A 337 -6.65 10.86 33.98
CA ASN A 337 -6.64 9.42 33.67
C ASN A 337 -7.65 9.02 32.59
N ASP A 338 -8.65 9.87 32.33
CA ASP A 338 -9.70 9.60 31.36
C ASP A 338 -9.36 10.09 29.96
N LYS A 339 -8.52 11.12 29.87
CA LYS A 339 -8.08 11.75 28.63
C LYS A 339 -7.20 10.83 27.78
N ILE A 340 -7.15 11.13 26.49
CA ILE A 340 -6.19 10.52 25.56
C ILE A 340 -4.84 11.23 25.70
N HIS A 341 -3.77 10.44 25.71
CA HIS A 341 -2.40 10.92 25.91
C HIS A 341 -1.55 10.81 24.64
N CYS A 342 -1.96 9.98 23.67
CA CYS A 342 -1.35 9.88 22.35
C CYS A 342 -2.41 9.41 21.34
N VAL A 343 -2.34 9.93 20.11
CA VAL A 343 -3.17 9.46 18.99
C VAL A 343 -2.31 8.69 17.99
N ALA A 344 -2.77 7.50 17.59
CA ALA A 344 -2.13 6.66 16.61
C ALA A 344 -3.02 6.52 15.37
N PHE A 345 -2.57 7.09 14.26
CA PHE A 345 -3.19 6.91 12.94
C PHE A 345 -2.80 5.54 12.38
N VAL A 346 -3.73 4.59 12.42
CA VAL A 346 -3.52 3.25 11.87
C VAL A 346 -3.86 3.26 10.38
N ILE A 347 -2.85 3.04 9.55
CA ILE A 347 -2.94 3.15 8.09
C ILE A 347 -2.45 1.85 7.46
N ASP A 348 -3.25 1.30 6.56
CA ASP A 348 -2.88 0.16 5.73
C ASP A 348 -1.87 0.60 4.65
N SER A 349 -0.67 0.04 4.69
CA SER A 349 0.40 0.35 3.73
C SER A 349 0.04 0.03 2.29
N THR A 350 -0.87 -0.91 2.04
CA THR A 350 -1.31 -1.31 0.71
C THR A 350 -2.29 -0.30 0.09
N SER A 351 -2.90 0.55 0.91
CA SER A 351 -3.95 1.48 0.50
C SER A 351 -3.49 2.94 0.43
N VAL A 352 -2.20 3.22 0.68
CA VAL A 352 -1.67 4.60 0.72
C VAL A 352 -1.85 5.32 -0.61
N ASP A 353 -1.56 4.66 -1.74
CA ASP A 353 -1.64 5.26 -3.08
C ASP A 353 -3.09 5.53 -3.56
N VAL A 354 -4.07 4.91 -2.92
CA VAL A 354 -5.49 4.97 -3.29
C VAL A 354 -6.36 5.60 -2.22
N MET A 355 -5.75 6.17 -1.18
CA MET A 355 -6.48 6.84 -0.10
C MET A 355 -7.24 8.05 -0.66
N ASN A 356 -8.55 8.07 -0.45
CA ASN A 356 -9.41 9.13 -0.96
C ASN A 356 -9.38 10.40 -0.09
N GLU A 357 -9.86 11.52 -0.65
CA GLU A 357 -9.88 12.82 0.02
C GLU A 357 -10.79 12.88 1.25
N SER A 358 -11.85 12.05 1.29
CA SER A 358 -12.77 11.99 2.44
C SER A 358 -12.07 11.46 3.68
N ILE A 359 -11.37 10.34 3.56
CA ILE A 359 -10.58 9.73 4.65
C ILE A 359 -9.46 10.69 5.09
N LEU A 360 -8.76 11.31 4.14
CA LEU A 360 -7.72 12.30 4.43
C LEU A 360 -8.26 13.49 5.22
N SER A 361 -9.43 14.00 4.85
CA SER A 361 -10.09 15.10 5.56
C SER A 361 -10.44 14.71 7.00
N LYS A 362 -10.85 13.47 7.23
CA LYS A 362 -11.13 12.93 8.58
C LYS A 362 -9.85 12.81 9.41
N PHE A 363 -8.74 12.34 8.83
CA PHE A 363 -7.45 12.36 9.52
C PHE A 363 -7.03 13.79 9.88
N LYS A 364 -7.15 14.75 8.96
CA LYS A 364 -6.83 16.16 9.22
C LYS A 364 -7.69 16.77 10.32
N LEU A 365 -8.97 16.38 10.42
CA LEU A 365 -9.84 16.78 11.52
C LEU A 365 -9.32 16.26 12.87
N VAL A 366 -8.99 14.97 12.96
CA VAL A 366 -8.44 14.36 14.18
C VAL A 366 -7.12 15.03 14.57
N GLN A 367 -6.23 15.27 13.60
CA GLN A 367 -4.98 16.02 13.82
C GLN A 367 -5.25 17.41 14.39
N LYS A 368 -6.21 18.15 13.81
CA LYS A 368 -6.58 19.49 14.31
C LYS A 368 -7.04 19.43 15.76
N LEU A 369 -7.92 18.48 16.10
CA LEU A 369 -8.44 18.32 17.46
C LEU A 369 -7.37 17.88 18.47
N ALA A 370 -6.46 17.01 18.06
CA ALA A 370 -5.33 16.57 18.88
C ALA A 370 -4.31 17.70 19.11
N ASN A 371 -3.94 18.44 18.06
CA ASN A 371 -3.03 19.59 18.14
C ASN A 371 -3.57 20.70 19.06
N GLN A 372 -4.88 20.98 19.02
CA GLN A 372 -5.52 21.95 19.91
C GLN A 372 -5.40 21.57 21.40
N ARG A 373 -5.10 20.31 21.70
CA ARG A 373 -4.93 19.76 23.05
C ARG A 373 -3.47 19.46 23.38
N GLY A 374 -2.52 19.72 22.48
CA GLY A 374 -1.12 19.30 22.64
C GLY A 374 -0.91 17.78 22.57
N ILE A 375 -1.92 17.00 22.13
CA ILE A 375 -1.81 15.53 22.12
C ILE A 375 -0.90 15.10 20.96
N PRO A 376 0.20 14.38 21.24
CA PRO A 376 1.13 13.93 20.22
C PRO A 376 0.52 12.83 19.36
N GLN A 377 1.01 12.77 18.12
CA GLN A 377 0.47 11.91 17.07
C GLN A 377 1.56 11.07 16.41
N VAL A 378 1.24 9.80 16.16
CA VAL A 378 2.05 8.85 15.39
C VAL A 378 1.23 8.23 14.27
N ILE A 379 1.92 7.58 13.33
CA ILE A 379 1.31 6.70 12.32
C ILE A 379 1.74 5.28 12.62
N VAL A 380 0.80 4.37 12.80
CA VAL A 380 1.05 2.92 12.82
C VAL A 380 0.75 2.40 11.41
N LEU A 381 1.80 2.13 10.65
CA LEU A 381 1.70 1.68 9.27
C LEU A 381 1.62 0.15 9.27
N THR A 382 0.45 -0.42 8.98
CA THR A 382 0.17 -1.86 9.06
C THR A 382 0.33 -2.56 7.72
N LYS A 383 0.31 -3.90 7.73
CA LYS A 383 0.41 -4.78 6.55
C LYS A 383 1.68 -4.56 5.73
N VAL A 384 2.76 -4.17 6.39
CA VAL A 384 4.02 -3.79 5.75
C VAL A 384 4.69 -4.95 5.02
N ASP A 385 4.36 -6.17 5.43
CA ASP A 385 4.68 -7.42 4.76
C ASP A 385 4.02 -7.57 3.38
N GLN A 386 2.92 -6.87 3.13
CA GLN A 386 2.22 -6.90 1.84
C GLN A 386 2.72 -5.81 0.87
N ILE A 387 3.75 -5.05 1.24
CA ILE A 387 4.37 -4.03 0.37
C ILE A 387 5.25 -4.71 -0.68
N GLU A 388 5.97 -5.76 -0.29
CA GLU A 388 6.98 -6.44 -1.11
C GLU A 388 7.14 -7.90 -0.66
N LEU A 389 7.21 -8.84 -1.62
CA LEU A 389 7.31 -10.28 -1.33
C LEU A 389 8.50 -10.64 -0.43
N ASP A 390 9.65 -9.99 -0.64
CA ASP A 390 10.85 -10.22 0.17
C ASP A 390 10.61 -9.93 1.66
N VAL A 391 9.79 -8.92 1.97
CA VAL A 391 9.40 -8.53 3.33
C VAL A 391 8.34 -9.46 3.89
N GLU A 392 7.44 -9.99 3.04
CA GLU A 392 6.48 -11.02 3.42
C GLU A 392 7.17 -12.31 3.89
N GLU A 393 8.19 -12.73 3.13
CA GLU A 393 8.98 -13.94 3.41
C GLU A 393 9.89 -13.75 4.63
N ASP A 394 10.49 -12.57 4.77
CA ASP A 394 11.45 -12.27 5.84
C ASP A 394 11.35 -10.81 6.30
N LEU A 395 10.64 -10.63 7.42
CA LEU A 395 10.39 -9.31 8.02
C LEU A 395 11.68 -8.63 8.51
N THR A 396 12.82 -9.34 8.65
CA THR A 396 14.09 -8.71 9.01
C THR A 396 14.58 -7.74 7.94
N LYS A 397 14.10 -7.90 6.69
CA LYS A 397 14.41 -7.01 5.56
C LYS A 397 13.60 -5.72 5.55
N LEU A 398 12.62 -5.56 6.45
CA LEU A 398 11.71 -4.40 6.50
C LEU A 398 12.46 -3.05 6.47
N LEU A 399 13.54 -2.93 7.26
CA LEU A 399 14.33 -1.70 7.36
C LEU A 399 15.34 -1.52 6.20
N TYR A 400 15.50 -2.51 5.33
CA TYR A 400 16.44 -2.48 4.19
C TYR A 400 15.72 -2.39 2.83
N SER A 401 14.39 -2.53 2.81
CA SER A 401 13.59 -2.37 1.61
C SER A 401 13.47 -0.88 1.24
N SER A 402 13.91 -0.53 0.03
CA SER A 402 13.74 0.82 -0.53
C SER A 402 12.26 1.14 -0.75
N ARG A 403 11.45 0.11 -1.05
CA ARG A 403 10.00 0.24 -1.23
C ARG A 403 9.29 0.58 0.08
N VAL A 404 9.63 -0.10 1.17
CA VAL A 404 9.09 0.23 2.50
C VAL A 404 9.50 1.65 2.88
N ALA A 405 10.77 2.03 2.65
CA ALA A 405 11.25 3.39 2.92
C ALA A 405 10.44 4.46 2.17
N TYR A 406 10.13 4.19 0.90
CA TYR A 406 9.32 5.07 0.07
C TYR A 406 7.88 5.20 0.60
N VAL A 407 7.21 4.09 0.94
CA VAL A 407 5.83 4.13 1.48
C VAL A 407 5.79 4.90 2.81
N VAL A 408 6.82 4.73 3.65
CA VAL A 408 7.00 5.52 4.88
C VAL A 408 7.10 7.02 4.58
N ASP A 409 7.86 7.41 3.56
CA ASP A 409 7.99 8.82 3.17
C ASP A 409 6.68 9.38 2.60
N GLN A 410 5.95 8.60 1.79
CA GLN A 410 4.66 8.99 1.23
C GLN A 410 3.62 9.22 2.33
N VAL A 411 3.47 8.28 3.26
CA VAL A 411 2.46 8.42 4.33
C VAL A 411 2.81 9.55 5.30
N ALA A 412 4.11 9.75 5.59
CA ALA A 412 4.57 10.87 6.40
C ALA A 412 4.19 12.22 5.76
N GLN A 413 4.44 12.39 4.46
CA GLN A 413 4.09 13.60 3.71
C GLN A 413 2.58 13.79 3.61
N LEU A 414 1.84 12.72 3.31
CA LEU A 414 0.39 12.74 3.12
C LEU A 414 -0.34 13.18 4.40
N ILE A 415 0.04 12.60 5.52
CA ILE A 415 -0.54 12.92 6.83
C ILE A 415 0.08 14.19 7.41
N GLY A 416 1.28 14.58 6.99
CA GLY A 416 1.97 15.78 7.47
C GLY A 416 2.63 15.60 8.84
N LEU A 417 3.16 14.40 9.12
CA LEU A 417 3.92 14.10 10.33
C LEU A 417 5.40 13.81 9.98
N PRO A 418 6.34 14.02 10.91
CA PRO A 418 7.74 13.69 10.68
C PRO A 418 7.92 12.21 10.33
N ARG A 419 8.89 11.90 9.47
CA ARG A 419 9.24 10.52 9.07
C ARG A 419 9.49 9.59 10.27
N GLY A 420 10.05 10.13 11.36
CA GLY A 420 10.29 9.39 12.60
C GLY A 420 9.02 8.93 13.34
N HIS A 421 7.87 9.54 13.05
CA HIS A 421 6.59 9.23 13.69
C HIS A 421 5.83 8.10 12.97
N VAL A 422 6.33 7.63 11.82
CA VAL A 422 5.75 6.49 11.11
C VAL A 422 6.35 5.20 11.68
N LEU A 423 5.52 4.31 12.19
CA LEU A 423 5.89 3.09 12.91
C LEU A 423 5.38 1.90 12.10
N PRO A 424 6.21 1.28 11.24
CA PRO A 424 5.80 0.15 10.43
C PRO A 424 5.67 -1.11 11.29
N VAL A 425 4.55 -1.79 11.17
CA VAL A 425 4.24 -3.00 11.93
C VAL A 425 3.57 -4.04 11.04
N LYS A 426 3.93 -5.31 11.29
CA LYS A 426 3.14 -6.46 10.86
C LYS A 426 2.27 -6.88 12.04
N ASN A 427 0.99 -7.16 11.79
CA ASN A 427 0.11 -7.74 12.79
C ASN A 427 0.07 -9.27 12.59
N TYR A 428 -0.21 -10.02 13.65
CA TYR A 428 -0.50 -11.45 13.51
C TYR A 428 -1.79 -11.64 12.70
N GLU A 429 -1.72 -12.48 11.66
CA GLU A 429 -2.84 -12.77 10.77
C GLU A 429 -2.88 -14.26 10.40
N LYS A 430 -1.81 -14.77 9.78
CA LYS A 430 -1.69 -16.16 9.33
C LYS A 430 -0.95 -17.05 10.33
N GLU A 431 -0.22 -16.45 11.26
CA GLU A 431 0.59 -17.14 12.24
C GLU A 431 -0.25 -17.65 13.41
N THR A 432 0.08 -18.85 13.88
CA THR A 432 -0.52 -19.45 15.09
C THR A 432 0.36 -19.25 16.32
N GLU A 433 1.65 -18.98 16.12
CA GLU A 433 2.67 -18.83 17.15
C GLU A 433 3.31 -17.45 17.10
N LEU A 434 3.89 -17.02 18.22
CA LEU A 434 4.62 -15.76 18.28
C LEU A 434 5.89 -15.83 17.42
N ASN A 435 6.20 -14.72 16.76
CA ASN A 435 7.38 -14.48 15.95
C ASN A 435 8.16 -13.30 16.53
N GLU A 436 9.45 -13.52 16.84
CA GLU A 436 10.29 -12.52 17.51
C GLU A 436 10.41 -11.20 16.73
N THR A 437 10.41 -11.25 15.39
CA THR A 437 10.55 -10.05 14.55
C THR A 437 9.25 -9.25 14.52
N VAL A 438 8.11 -9.93 14.46
CA VAL A 438 6.77 -9.30 14.59
C VAL A 438 6.66 -8.62 15.95
N ASP A 439 6.97 -9.35 17.02
CA ASP A 439 6.93 -8.83 18.39
C ASP A 439 7.83 -7.60 18.57
N ARG A 440 9.05 -7.67 18.02
CA ARG A 440 10.02 -6.57 18.09
C ARG A 440 9.46 -5.28 17.49
N PHE A 441 8.94 -5.32 16.26
CA PHE A 441 8.42 -4.10 15.62
C PHE A 441 7.17 -3.56 16.31
N ALA A 442 6.29 -4.45 16.81
CA ALA A 442 5.11 -4.05 17.58
C ALA A 442 5.46 -3.45 18.97
N LEU A 443 6.49 -3.97 19.63
CA LEU A 443 6.98 -3.41 20.90
C LEU A 443 7.70 -2.07 20.70
N LEU A 444 8.49 -1.92 19.64
CA LEU A 444 9.12 -0.65 19.28
C LEU A 444 8.08 0.43 19.00
N SER A 445 7.01 0.10 18.25
CA SER A 445 5.92 1.04 17.98
C SER A 445 5.21 1.45 19.27
N LEU A 446 4.89 0.49 20.13
CA LEU A 446 4.26 0.76 21.43
C LEU A 446 5.14 1.61 22.34
N GLN A 447 6.43 1.28 22.46
CA GLN A 447 7.38 2.04 23.26
C GLN A 447 7.44 3.50 22.80
N GLN A 448 7.47 3.75 21.49
CA GLN A 448 7.49 5.12 20.97
C GLN A 448 6.22 5.89 21.31
N MET A 449 5.05 5.24 21.23
CA MET A 449 3.78 5.87 21.65
C MET A 449 3.72 6.18 23.14
N LEU A 450 4.29 5.32 23.98
CA LEU A 450 4.37 5.55 25.43
C LEU A 450 5.30 6.73 25.76
N ARG A 451 6.45 6.84 25.09
CA ARG A 451 7.35 7.99 25.22
C ARG A 451 6.65 9.30 24.86
N PHE A 452 5.91 9.33 23.75
CA PHE A 452 5.14 10.52 23.37
C PHE A 452 4.01 10.81 24.35
N ALA A 453 3.35 9.79 24.91
CA ALA A 453 2.38 10.01 25.97
C ALA A 453 3.01 10.67 27.21
N ASP A 454 4.25 10.33 27.56
CA ASP A 454 4.99 11.00 28.64
C ASP A 454 5.37 12.44 28.27
N ASP A 455 5.79 12.72 27.02
CA ASP A 455 6.07 14.09 26.56
C ASP A 455 4.85 15.01 26.78
N TYR A 456 3.65 14.52 26.45
CA TYR A 456 2.40 15.23 26.73
C TYR A 456 2.15 15.45 28.23
N MET A 457 2.49 14.48 29.08
CA MET A 457 2.34 14.62 30.53
C MET A 457 3.31 15.66 31.10
N TYR A 458 4.54 15.74 30.59
CA TYR A 458 5.48 16.80 30.98
C TYR A 458 4.93 18.18 30.58
N GLU A 459 4.39 18.33 29.36
CA GLU A 459 3.75 19.58 28.95
C GLU A 459 2.57 19.98 29.85
N LEU A 460 1.77 19.01 30.33
CA LEU A 460 0.69 19.26 31.28
C LEU A 460 1.17 19.73 32.67
N LEU A 461 2.38 19.32 33.08
CA LEU A 461 2.98 19.73 34.35
C LEU A 461 3.63 21.11 34.27
N ASP A 462 4.12 21.48 33.09
CA ASP A 462 4.78 22.77 32.83
C ASP A 462 3.79 23.93 32.55
N ALA A 463 2.52 23.62 32.29
CA ALA A 463 1.43 24.57 31.99
C ALA A 463 0.69 25.05 33.25
#